data_AF-A0A932A4N0-F1
#
_entry.id   AF-A0A932A4N0-F1
#
_cell.length_a   1.000
_cell.length_b   1.000
_cell.length_c   1.000
_cell.angle_alpha   90.00
_cell.angle_beta   90.00
_cell.angle_gamma   90.00
#
_symmetry.space_group_name_H-M   'P 1'
#
loop_
_entity.id
_entity.type
_entity.pdbx_description
1 polymer ?
#
loop_
_entity_poly.entity_id
_entity_poly.type
_entity_poly.pdbx_seq_one_letter_code
_entity_poly.pdbx_strand_id
1 'polypeptide(L)'
;MEKKSNDVKSETRYIPKAIQREVYQRDEGHCSYTSSEGKKCGEKNFLELDHIHPWSLGGNSTSENLRLLCRTHNQYRNQTL
;
A
#
# COMPACT_ATOMS: atom_id res chain seq x y z
N MET A 1 12.18 3.15 -28.66
CA MET A 1 11.03 3.91 -28.15
C MET A 1 10.93 3.65 -26.66
N GLU A 2 11.56 4.52 -25.88
CA GLU A 2 11.62 4.45 -24.41
C GLU A 2 10.23 4.46 -23.78
N LYS A 3 9.99 3.51 -22.85
CA LYS A 3 8.83 3.50 -21.98
C LYS A 3 9.07 4.57 -20.90
N LYS A 4 8.51 5.77 -21.07
CA LYS A 4 8.55 6.82 -20.04
C LYS A 4 7.68 6.43 -18.86
N SER A 5 8.34 6.24 -17.72
CA SER A 5 7.77 6.11 -16.39
C SER A 5 6.93 7.34 -16.08
N ASN A 6 5.61 7.18 -15.98
CA ASN A 6 4.69 8.25 -15.63
C ASN A 6 4.72 8.47 -14.11
N ASP A 7 5.69 9.25 -13.63
CA ASP A 7 5.70 9.83 -12.28
C ASP A 7 4.63 10.94 -12.20
N VAL A 8 3.36 10.55 -12.21
CA VAL A 8 2.27 11.49 -11.99
C VAL A 8 2.16 11.69 -10.49
N LYS A 9 2.82 12.74 -9.96
CA LYS A 9 2.47 13.33 -8.66
C LYS A 9 1.04 13.85 -8.74
N SER A 10 0.06 12.97 -8.52
CA SER A 10 -1.33 13.39 -8.38
C SER A 10 -1.48 14.11 -7.05
N GLU A 11 -1.75 15.41 -7.07
CA GLU A 11 -2.11 16.20 -5.87
C GLU A 11 -3.37 15.68 -5.15
N THR A 12 -4.05 14.69 -5.75
CA THR A 12 -5.21 14.00 -5.19
C THR A 12 -4.82 12.71 -4.47
N ARG A 13 -5.55 12.35 -3.41
CA ARG A 13 -5.44 11.04 -2.74
C ARG A 13 -5.85 9.85 -3.64
N TYR A 14 -6.34 10.09 -4.84
CA TYR A 14 -6.73 9.03 -5.78
C TYR A 14 -5.52 8.15 -6.14
N ILE A 15 -5.68 6.84 -6.00
CA ILE A 15 -4.67 5.85 -6.39
C ILE A 15 -5.08 5.28 -7.75
N PRO A 16 -4.30 5.48 -8.84
CA PRO A 16 -4.62 4.93 -10.15
C PRO A 16 -4.74 3.40 -10.14
N LYS A 17 -5.67 2.85 -10.91
CA LYS A 17 -5.90 1.40 -11.00
C LYS A 17 -4.65 0.60 -11.42
N ALA A 18 -3.75 1.18 -12.21
CA ALA A 18 -2.48 0.57 -12.56
C ALA A 18 -1.62 0.32 -11.32
N ILE A 19 -1.45 1.33 -10.47
CA ILE A 19 -0.72 1.24 -9.20
C ILE A 19 -1.41 0.27 -8.23
N GLN A 20 -2.76 0.32 -8.14
CA GLN A 20 -3.49 -0.66 -7.32
C GLN A 20 -3.15 -2.09 -7.75
N ARG A 21 -3.21 -2.40 -9.05
CA ARG A 21 -2.89 -3.74 -9.58
C ARG A 21 -1.45 -4.14 -9.31
N GLU A 22 -0.51 -3.22 -9.47
CA GLU A 22 0.91 -3.46 -9.20
C GLU A 22 1.15 -3.84 -7.74
N VAL A 23 0.58 -3.09 -6.79
CA VAL A 23 0.66 -3.40 -5.36
C VAL A 23 0.00 -4.74 -5.07
N TYR A 24 -1.16 -5.03 -5.66
CA TYR A 24 -1.84 -6.31 -5.49
C TYR A 24 -1.03 -7.50 -6.01
N GLN A 25 -0.35 -7.35 -7.14
CA GLN A 25 0.51 -8.39 -7.71
C GLN A 25 1.77 -8.59 -6.87
N ARG A 26 2.42 -7.50 -6.45
CA ARG A 26 3.63 -7.54 -5.63
C ARG A 26 3.37 -8.20 -4.27
N ASP A 27 2.25 -7.87 -3.64
CA ASP A 27 1.87 -8.40 -2.33
C ASP A 27 1.14 -9.75 -2.45
N GLU A 28 1.05 -10.32 -3.66
CA GLU A 28 0.39 -11.60 -3.98
C GLU A 28 -1.10 -11.69 -3.55
N GLY A 29 -1.72 -10.54 -3.28
CA GLY A 29 -3.06 -10.47 -2.70
C GLY A 29 -3.08 -10.91 -1.24
N HIS A 30 -2.03 -10.63 -0.48
CA HIS A 30 -1.94 -10.90 0.96
C HIS A 30 -1.62 -9.64 1.76
N CYS A 31 -2.02 -9.65 3.02
CA CYS A 31 -1.62 -8.64 3.99
C CYS A 31 -0.09 -8.67 4.21
N SER A 32 0.56 -7.53 3.95
CA SER A 32 2.00 -7.31 4.08
C SER A 32 2.48 -7.01 5.50
N TYR A 33 1.56 -6.97 6.49
CA TYR A 33 1.93 -6.77 7.88
C TYR A 33 2.84 -7.89 8.40
N THR A 34 3.88 -7.50 9.12
CA THR A 34 4.80 -8.39 9.83
C THR A 34 4.89 -7.93 11.29
N SER A 35 4.74 -8.85 12.23
CA SER A 35 4.86 -8.55 13.67
C SER A 35 6.31 -8.24 14.07
N SER A 36 6.52 -7.74 15.28
CA SER A 36 7.85 -7.54 15.87
C SER A 36 8.69 -8.82 15.96
N GLU A 37 8.02 -9.98 16.02
CA GLU A 37 8.63 -11.31 16.03
C GLU A 37 8.91 -11.85 14.62
N GLY A 38 8.61 -11.09 13.57
CA GLY A 38 8.85 -11.48 12.18
C GLY A 38 7.74 -12.33 11.55
N LYS A 39 6.60 -12.51 12.23
CA LYS A 39 5.48 -13.30 11.71
C LYS A 39 4.66 -12.48 10.72
N LYS A 40 4.54 -12.96 9.48
CA LYS A 40 3.65 -12.37 8.47
C LYS A 40 2.19 -12.71 8.74
N CYS A 41 1.30 -11.76 8.48
CA CYS A 41 -0.15 -11.99 8.60
C CYS A 41 -0.65 -12.96 7.52
N GLY A 42 -0.40 -12.66 6.23
CA GLY A 42 -0.80 -13.54 5.12
C GLY A 42 -2.32 -13.63 4.86
N GLU A 43 -3.15 -12.83 5.53
CA GLU A 43 -4.59 -12.76 5.25
C GLU A 43 -4.85 -12.30 3.81
N LYS A 44 -5.85 -12.87 3.14
CA LYS A 44 -6.20 -12.55 1.74
C LYS A 44 -7.51 -11.76 1.62
N ASN A 45 -8.30 -11.75 2.69
CA ASN A 45 -9.62 -11.13 2.70
C ASN A 45 -9.57 -9.71 3.28
N PHE A 46 -10.53 -8.88 2.85
CA PHE A 46 -10.73 -7.52 3.36
C PHE A 46 -9.44 -6.68 3.33
N LEU A 47 -8.72 -6.76 2.22
CA LEU A 47 -7.48 -6.02 1.98
C LEU A 47 -7.77 -4.56 1.60
N GLU A 48 -6.99 -3.67 2.18
CA GLU A 48 -7.05 -2.23 1.99
C GLU A 48 -5.66 -1.73 1.57
N LEU A 49 -5.63 -0.70 0.71
CA LEU A 49 -4.39 -0.04 0.32
C LEU A 49 -3.98 0.95 1.40
N ASP A 50 -2.77 0.80 1.88
CA ASP A 50 -2.19 1.57 2.97
C ASP A 50 -0.95 2.33 2.48
N HIS A 51 -0.91 3.65 2.72
CA HIS A 51 0.28 4.46 2.46
C HIS A 51 1.28 4.28 3.58
N ILE A 52 2.43 3.64 3.34
CA ILE A 52 3.51 3.43 4.33
C ILE A 52 3.91 4.76 4.97
N HIS A 53 4.33 5.73 4.17
CA HIS A 53 4.42 7.13 4.56
C HIS A 53 3.07 7.80 4.33
N PRO A 54 2.37 8.28 5.37
CA PRO A 54 1.04 8.84 5.23
C PRO A 54 0.96 9.95 4.18
N TRP A 55 -0.07 9.92 3.35
CA TRP A 55 -0.32 10.97 2.34
C TRP A 55 -0.39 12.38 2.97
N SER A 56 -0.99 12.50 4.15
CA SER A 56 -1.09 13.77 4.90
C SER A 56 0.26 14.31 5.37
N LEU A 57 1.31 13.48 5.41
CA LEU A 57 2.68 13.86 5.75
C LEU A 57 3.58 13.98 4.50
N GLY A 58 2.98 14.07 3.31
CA GLY A 58 3.70 14.17 2.04
C GLY A 58 4.02 12.84 1.36
N GLY A 59 3.37 11.74 1.76
CA GLY A 59 3.48 10.44 1.11
C GLY A 59 2.89 10.42 -0.29
N ASN A 60 3.68 9.93 -1.26
CA ASN A 60 3.24 9.77 -2.64
C ASN A 60 2.40 8.50 -2.83
N SER A 61 1.52 8.48 -3.82
CA SER A 61 0.71 7.30 -4.18
C SER A 61 1.42 6.42 -5.22
N THR A 62 2.65 6.02 -4.93
CA THR A 62 3.43 5.09 -5.78
C THR A 62 3.32 3.66 -5.26
N SER A 63 3.66 2.66 -6.09
CA SER A 63 3.62 1.27 -5.66
C SER A 63 4.58 1.01 -4.50
N GLU A 64 5.73 1.69 -4.44
CA GLU A 64 6.71 1.56 -3.36
C GLU A 64 6.21 2.09 -2.02
N ASN A 65 5.41 3.16 -2.03
CA ASN A 65 4.85 3.74 -0.81
C ASN A 65 3.49 3.14 -0.42
N LEU A 66 2.91 2.28 -1.26
CA LEU A 66 1.66 1.60 -0.98
C LEU A 66 1.90 0.13 -0.62
N ARG A 67 1.05 -0.42 0.25
CA ARG A 67 1.02 -1.84 0.61
C ARG A 67 -0.40 -2.32 0.86
N LEU A 68 -0.62 -3.64 0.84
CA LEU A 68 -1.86 -4.24 1.29
C LEU A 68 -1.82 -4.54 2.78
N LEU A 69 -2.87 -4.12 3.50
CA LEU A 69 -3.15 -4.54 4.86
C LEU A 69 -4.56 -5.12 4.93
N CYS A 70 -4.77 -6.18 5.70
CA CYS A 70 -6.14 -6.54 6.06
C CYS A 70 -6.74 -5.48 6.98
N ARG A 71 -8.06 -5.34 6.99
CA ARG A 71 -8.79 -4.36 7.80
C ARG A 71 -8.28 -4.27 9.25
N THR A 72 -8.04 -5.41 9.91
CA THR A 72 -7.53 -5.45 11.28
C THR A 72 -6.16 -4.80 11.41
N HIS A 73 -5.21 -5.12 10.53
CA HIS A 73 -3.87 -4.54 10.57
C HIS A 73 -3.85 -3.08 10.09
N ASN A 74 -4.74 -2.70 9.18
CA ASN A 74 -4.89 -1.30 8.77
C ASN A 74 -5.40 -0.43 9.93
N GLN A 75 -6.39 -0.94 10.68
CA GLN A 75 -6.87 -0.29 11.90
C GLN A 75 -5.81 -0.21 12.99
N TYR A 76 -5.07 -1.30 13.23
CA TYR A 76 -3.95 -1.33 14.17
C TYR A 76 -2.89 -0.28 13.82
N ARG A 77 -2.51 -0.20 12.54
CA ARG A 77 -1.55 0.80 12.04
C ARG A 77 -1.99 2.22 12.39
N ASN A 78 -3.26 2.57 12.16
CA ASN A 78 -3.78 3.91 12.44
C ASN A 78 -3.78 4.31 13.92
N GLN A 79 -3.67 3.35 14.85
CA GLN A 79 -3.53 3.62 16.28
C GLN A 79 -2.07 3.90 16.68
N THR A 80 -1.12 3.47 15.84
CA THR A 80 0.33 3.50 16.15
C THR A 80 1.09 4.58 15.38
N LEU A 81 0.40 5.45 14.64
CA LEU A 81 0.95 6.57 13.87
C LEU A 81 0.90 7.89 14.65
#